data_AF-A0A1H4MTJ3-F1
#
_entry.id   AF-A0A1H4MTJ3-F1
#
_cell.length_a   1.000
_cell.length_b   1.000
_cell.length_c   1.000
_cell.angle_alpha   90.00
_cell.angle_beta   90.00
_cell.angle_gamma   90.00
#
_symmetry.space_group_name_H-M   'P 1'
#
loop_
_entity.id
_entity.type
_entity.pdbx_description
1 polymer ?
#
loop_
_entity_poly.entity_id
_entity_poly.type
_entity_poly.pdbx_seq_one_letter_code
_entity_poly.pdbx_strand_id
1 'polypeptide(L)'
;MLGGIWARRALPGRITVAEQNQNVEPSGSLDEPAAGWKPTPEAKSKATTFRWIAAVLWALAIAAEAVAIFWLLRQRVYVGEDGELVRNTDTGLLEDRGVVAEFPQWAFITLLILLVVIAALAITGSVLWKKANRLDPARRSETVRFFVQNQLGAIIAIVAFLPLIILIFLNKDMSKGQKTTAGIVGIVLALLAAVIGVDFNPPSVEKYTADQSAVIQLLGADEVVWVDGGAVYHVCDEVSDIQTGSEKRTGTTAQAVEAGKSRLTLKFASELRTCGLAVPENAEEIEEALRSIQGGATDTLLPAPVWADGDAPIEVEDAPAE
;
A
#
# COMPACT_ATOMS: atom_id res chain seq x y z
N MET A 1 -51.85 55.84 20.57
CA MET A 1 -50.82 55.48 21.58
C MET A 1 -51.07 54.04 21.99
N LEU A 2 -50.08 53.18 21.71
CA LEU A 2 -49.76 51.87 22.31
C LEU A 2 -50.84 50.76 22.32
N GLY A 3 -50.79 49.92 21.28
CA GLY A 3 -51.33 48.56 21.30
C GLY A 3 -50.35 47.60 21.99
N GLY A 4 -50.85 46.80 22.92
CA GLY A 4 -50.09 45.78 23.64
C GLY A 4 -50.02 44.46 22.86
N ILE A 5 -48.82 44.12 22.40
CA ILE A 5 -48.49 42.86 21.75
C ILE A 5 -48.14 41.83 22.84
N TRP A 6 -48.93 40.76 22.94
CA TRP A 6 -48.57 39.59 23.74
C TRP A 6 -47.54 38.75 23.00
N ALA A 7 -46.29 38.81 23.44
CA ALA A 7 -45.21 37.94 22.97
C ALA A 7 -45.38 36.53 23.56
N ARG A 8 -45.76 35.55 22.73
CA ARG A 8 -45.61 34.12 23.06
C ARG A 8 -44.12 33.77 22.97
N ARG A 9 -43.53 33.45 24.12
CA ARG A 9 -42.17 32.93 24.24
C ARG A 9 -42.18 31.47 23.74
N ALA A 10 -41.58 31.22 22.58
CA ALA A 10 -41.34 29.87 22.09
C ALA A 10 -40.29 29.19 22.98
N LEU A 11 -40.63 28.01 23.50
CA LEU A 11 -39.68 27.09 24.13
C LEU A 11 -38.78 26.49 23.02
N PRO A 12 -37.46 26.33 23.24
CA PRO A 12 -36.61 25.65 22.28
C PRO A 12 -37.05 24.17 22.18
N GLY A 13 -37.41 23.76 20.97
CA GLY A 13 -37.92 22.44 20.66
C GLY A 13 -36.94 21.34 21.03
N ARG A 14 -37.46 20.27 21.65
CA ARG A 14 -36.84 18.95 21.66
C ARG A 14 -36.66 18.50 20.20
N ILE A 15 -35.43 18.31 19.78
CA ILE A 15 -35.09 17.64 18.53
C ILE A 15 -35.43 16.16 18.75
N THR A 16 -36.54 15.70 18.18
CA THR A 16 -36.87 14.28 18.09
C THR A 16 -35.98 13.63 17.03
N VAL A 17 -35.37 12.49 17.36
CA VAL A 17 -34.45 11.67 16.54
C VAL A 17 -35.08 11.13 15.23
N ALA A 18 -36.30 11.54 14.89
CA ALA A 18 -37.05 11.04 13.75
C ALA A 18 -36.78 11.75 12.41
N GLU A 19 -35.94 12.80 12.37
CA GLU A 19 -35.73 13.63 11.16
C GLU A 19 -34.33 13.53 10.54
N GLN A 20 -33.53 12.52 10.90
CA GLN A 20 -32.28 12.19 10.19
C GLN A 20 -32.38 10.97 9.26
N ASN A 21 -33.53 10.29 9.21
CA ASN A 21 -33.72 9.07 8.42
C ASN A 21 -34.64 9.24 7.19
N GLN A 22 -34.51 10.34 6.45
CA GLN A 22 -35.26 10.54 5.20
C GLN A 22 -34.42 10.71 3.93
N ASN A 23 -33.10 10.47 3.98
CA ASN A 23 -32.25 10.44 2.78
C ASN A 23 -31.49 9.10 2.62
N VAL A 24 -32.20 7.98 2.78
CA VAL A 24 -31.70 6.67 2.31
C VAL A 24 -32.71 6.15 1.29
N GLU A 25 -32.48 6.47 0.03
CA GLU A 25 -33.16 5.80 -1.08
C GLU A 25 -32.70 4.33 -1.14
N PRO A 26 -33.60 3.34 -1.18
CA PRO A 26 -33.22 1.96 -1.37
C PRO A 26 -33.01 1.71 -2.86
N SER A 27 -31.83 2.04 -3.38
CA SER A 27 -31.43 1.60 -4.72
C SER A 27 -30.70 0.26 -4.66
N GLY A 28 -31.43 -0.79 -4.25
CA GLY A 28 -30.95 -2.16 -4.35
C GLY A 28 -31.06 -2.66 -5.79
N SER A 29 -30.01 -2.45 -6.60
CA SER A 29 -29.81 -3.21 -7.83
C SER A 29 -29.27 -4.60 -7.47
N LEU A 30 -29.83 -5.65 -8.09
CA LEU A 30 -29.55 -7.08 -7.82
C LEU A 30 -28.13 -7.58 -8.21
N ASP A 31 -27.14 -6.69 -8.24
CA ASP A 31 -25.73 -7.00 -8.55
C ASP A 31 -24.74 -6.44 -7.51
N GLU A 32 -25.20 -5.88 -6.37
CA GLU A 32 -24.30 -5.37 -5.33
C GLU A 32 -23.86 -6.50 -4.38
N PRO A 33 -22.57 -6.90 -4.33
CA PRO A 33 -22.11 -7.83 -3.30
C PRO A 33 -22.28 -7.19 -1.91
N ALA A 34 -22.65 -8.01 -0.92
CA ALA A 34 -22.92 -7.65 0.47
C ALA A 34 -21.95 -6.59 1.02
N ALA A 35 -22.47 -5.69 1.87
CA ALA A 35 -21.79 -4.51 2.42
C ALA A 35 -20.38 -4.81 2.95
N GLY A 36 -19.39 -4.79 2.05
CA GLY A 36 -18.01 -5.11 2.36
C GLY A 36 -17.33 -3.99 3.13
N TRP A 37 -16.24 -4.34 3.81
CA TRP A 37 -15.39 -3.41 4.56
C TRP A 37 -15.09 -2.14 3.75
N LYS A 38 -15.19 -0.98 4.40
CA LYS A 38 -14.88 0.33 3.80
C LYS A 38 -13.82 1.04 4.62
N PRO A 39 -12.86 1.71 3.97
CA PRO A 39 -11.88 2.52 4.68
C PRO A 39 -12.58 3.72 5.34
N THR A 40 -12.02 4.17 6.46
CA THR A 40 -12.43 5.45 7.06
C THR A 40 -12.16 6.61 6.07
N PRO A 41 -12.86 7.75 6.18
CA PRO A 41 -12.58 8.92 5.34
C PRO A 41 -11.13 9.40 5.46
N GLU A 42 -10.57 9.31 6.68
CA GLU A 42 -9.18 9.68 6.95
C GLU A 42 -8.19 8.70 6.32
N ALA A 43 -8.40 7.38 6.45
CA ALA A 43 -7.60 6.36 5.78
C ALA A 43 -7.61 6.55 4.26
N LYS A 44 -8.77 6.83 3.66
CA LYS A 44 -8.92 7.08 2.23
C LYS A 44 -8.17 8.34 1.77
N SER A 45 -8.22 9.42 2.57
CA SER A 45 -7.48 10.66 2.31
C SER A 45 -5.95 10.44 2.39
N LYS A 46 -5.48 9.76 3.44
CA LYS A 46 -4.07 9.36 3.63
C LYS A 46 -3.58 8.48 2.47
N ALA A 47 -4.37 7.49 2.07
CA ALA A 47 -4.05 6.61 0.94
C ALA A 47 -3.88 7.41 -0.36
N THR A 48 -4.81 8.33 -0.64
CA THR A 48 -4.75 9.20 -1.82
C THR A 48 -3.49 10.07 -1.82
N THR A 49 -3.15 10.65 -0.67
CA THR A 49 -1.94 11.45 -0.49
C THR A 49 -0.68 10.64 -0.75
N PHE A 50 -0.58 9.44 -0.17
CA PHE A 50 0.56 8.55 -0.37
C PHE A 50 0.71 8.12 -1.83
N ARG A 51 -0.39 7.83 -2.54
CA ARG A 51 -0.34 7.51 -3.98
C ARG A 51 0.20 8.65 -4.82
N TRP A 52 -0.24 9.88 -4.54
CA TRP A 52 0.26 11.06 -5.25
C TRP A 52 1.75 11.30 -4.99
N ILE A 53 2.19 11.22 -3.73
CA ILE A 53 3.61 11.37 -3.40
C ILE A 53 4.43 10.26 -4.08
N ALA A 54 3.96 9.01 -4.03
CA ALA A 54 4.63 7.90 -4.71
C ALA A 54 4.74 8.13 -6.22
N ALA A 55 3.66 8.56 -6.87
CA ALA A 55 3.64 8.88 -8.30
C ALA A 55 4.63 10.00 -8.66
N VAL A 56 4.73 11.05 -7.84
CA VAL A 56 5.71 12.13 -8.02
C VAL A 56 7.15 11.62 -7.88
N LEU A 57 7.44 10.82 -6.85
CA LEU A 57 8.77 10.24 -6.66
C LEU A 57 9.18 9.34 -7.84
N TRP A 58 8.24 8.56 -8.36
CA TRP A 58 8.47 7.74 -9.55
C TRP A 58 8.67 8.56 -10.81
N ALA A 59 7.89 9.63 -11.00
CA ALA A 59 8.09 10.55 -12.11
C ALA A 59 9.48 11.22 -12.05
N LEU A 60 9.94 11.61 -10.86
CA LEU A 60 11.29 12.14 -10.66
C LEU A 60 12.37 11.09 -10.96
N ALA A 61 12.16 9.82 -10.58
CA ALA A 61 13.08 8.73 -10.89
C ALA A 61 13.20 8.52 -12.41
N ILE A 62 12.08 8.48 -13.12
CA ILE A 62 12.04 8.33 -14.59
C ILE A 62 12.64 9.57 -15.28
N ALA A 63 12.41 10.77 -14.75
CA ALA A 63 13.04 11.98 -15.27
C ALA A 63 14.57 11.96 -15.09
N ALA A 64 15.06 11.51 -13.93
CA ALA A 64 16.49 11.32 -13.70
C ALA A 64 17.09 10.26 -14.64
N GLU A 65 16.36 9.17 -14.89
CA GLU A 65 16.73 8.16 -15.88
C GLU A 65 16.84 8.77 -17.29
N ALA A 66 15.84 9.56 -17.71
CA ALA A 66 15.86 10.23 -18.99
C ALA A 66 17.04 11.21 -19.12
N VAL A 67 17.37 11.97 -18.07
CA VAL A 67 18.57 12.82 -18.04
C VAL A 67 19.85 11.99 -18.18
N ALA A 68 19.93 10.84 -17.50
CA ALA A 68 21.07 9.94 -17.65
C ALA A 68 21.21 9.45 -19.09
N ILE A 69 20.13 8.98 -19.69
CA ILE A 69 20.11 8.42 -21.05
C ILE A 69 20.41 9.49 -22.11
N PHE A 70 19.68 10.60 -22.10
CA PHE A 70 19.70 11.57 -23.19
C PHE A 70 20.82 12.61 -23.07
N TRP A 71 21.37 12.82 -21.87
CA TRP A 71 22.42 13.81 -21.63
C TRP A 71 23.70 13.20 -21.05
N LEU A 72 23.63 12.44 -19.96
CA LEU A 72 24.83 11.97 -19.27
C LEU A 72 25.60 10.92 -20.08
N LEU A 73 24.92 9.92 -20.65
CA LEU A 73 25.53 8.87 -21.44
C LEU A 73 26.11 9.38 -22.78
N ARG A 74 25.83 10.63 -23.16
CA ARG A 74 26.38 11.27 -24.36
C ARG A 74 27.64 12.11 -24.09
N GLN A 75 28.07 12.22 -22.83
CA GLN A 75 29.28 12.95 -22.49
C GLN A 75 30.50 12.19 -23.01
N ARG A 76 31.40 12.91 -23.70
CA ARG A 76 32.64 12.36 -24.26
C ARG A 76 33.76 13.38 -24.12
N VAL A 77 34.95 12.90 -23.82
CA VAL A 77 36.19 13.67 -23.89
C VAL A 77 37.09 12.98 -24.91
N TYR A 78 37.80 13.78 -25.70
CA TYR A 78 38.70 13.29 -26.71
C TYR A 78 40.12 13.26 -26.15
N VAL A 79 40.80 12.11 -26.25
CA VAL A 79 42.14 11.89 -25.70
C VAL A 79 43.03 11.25 -26.78
N GLY A 80 44.26 11.74 -26.95
CA GLY A 80 45.23 11.30 -27.96
C GLY A 80 46.49 12.18 -28.01
N GLU A 81 47.64 11.60 -28.37
CA GLU A 81 49.00 12.16 -28.18
C GLU A 81 49.30 13.44 -28.99
N ASP A 82 48.60 13.68 -30.11
CA ASP A 82 48.97 14.79 -31.02
C ASP A 82 47.90 15.90 -31.16
N GLY A 83 46.65 15.71 -30.73
CA GLY A 83 45.60 16.75 -30.71
C GLY A 83 45.25 17.46 -32.04
N GLU A 84 45.98 17.22 -33.13
CA GLU A 84 45.81 17.86 -34.43
C GLU A 84 44.93 17.03 -35.36
N LEU A 85 43.87 17.67 -35.86
CA LEU A 85 43.14 17.19 -37.02
C LEU A 85 44.05 17.32 -38.25
N VAL A 86 44.64 16.21 -38.70
CA VAL A 86 45.54 16.22 -39.86
C VAL A 86 44.71 16.24 -41.14
N ARG A 87 44.91 17.25 -41.99
CA ARG A 87 44.29 17.29 -43.32
C ARG A 87 44.92 16.21 -44.20
N ASN A 88 44.10 15.25 -44.64
CA ASN A 88 44.51 14.27 -45.63
C ASN A 88 44.85 15.01 -46.94
N THR A 89 46.07 14.82 -47.44
CA THR A 89 46.60 15.50 -48.63
C THR A 89 45.92 15.08 -49.94
N ASP A 90 45.26 13.92 -49.96
CA ASP A 90 44.61 13.37 -51.14
C ASP A 90 43.11 13.73 -51.21
N THR A 91 42.44 13.81 -50.06
CA THR A 91 40.99 14.08 -49.98
C THR A 91 40.67 15.50 -49.49
N GLY A 92 41.63 16.19 -48.89
CA GLY A 92 41.45 17.51 -48.29
C GLY A 92 40.58 17.51 -47.02
N LEU A 93 40.13 16.35 -46.54
CA LEU A 93 39.32 16.20 -45.32
C LEU A 93 40.21 16.05 -44.09
N LEU A 94 39.69 16.48 -42.94
CA LEU A 94 40.36 16.30 -41.64
C LEU A 94 40.18 14.85 -41.20
N GLU A 95 41.28 14.14 -40.94
CA GLU A 95 41.28 12.76 -40.46
C GLU A 95 41.76 12.68 -39.00
N ASP A 96 41.00 11.97 -38.18
CA ASP A 96 41.35 11.66 -36.78
C ASP A 96 42.47 10.62 -36.75
N ARG A 97 43.73 11.03 -36.60
CA ARG A 97 44.83 10.12 -36.27
C ARG A 97 45.01 10.06 -34.75
N GLY A 98 44.59 8.95 -34.14
CA GLY A 98 44.93 8.64 -32.74
C GLY A 98 44.08 9.30 -31.66
N VAL A 99 43.02 10.03 -32.02
CA VAL A 99 42.08 10.61 -31.04
C VAL A 99 40.92 9.63 -30.81
N VAL A 100 40.77 9.16 -29.57
CA VAL A 100 39.66 8.31 -29.17
C VAL A 100 38.69 9.08 -28.27
N ALA A 101 37.39 8.82 -28.44
CA ALA A 101 36.36 9.34 -27.56
C ALA A 101 36.24 8.44 -26.33
N GLU A 102 36.38 9.03 -25.15
CA GLU A 102 36.26 8.34 -23.86
C GLU A 102 35.15 8.94 -23.01
N PHE A 103 34.48 8.09 -22.25
CA PHE A 103 33.47 8.48 -21.29
C PHE A 103 34.14 9.09 -20.04
N PRO A 104 33.94 10.39 -19.75
CA PRO A 104 34.72 11.08 -18.75
C PRO A 104 34.42 10.60 -17.33
N GLN A 105 35.45 10.60 -16.47
CA GLN A 105 35.35 10.09 -15.09
C GLN A 105 34.28 10.80 -14.25
N TRP A 106 34.12 12.12 -14.41
CA TRP A 106 33.08 12.86 -13.68
C TRP A 106 31.67 12.38 -14.05
N ALA A 107 31.43 12.08 -15.35
CA ALA A 107 30.14 11.59 -15.82
C ALA A 107 29.89 10.17 -15.32
N PHE A 108 30.93 9.34 -15.22
CA PHE A 108 30.85 8.02 -14.62
C PHE A 108 30.51 8.04 -13.13
N ILE A 109 31.16 8.89 -12.35
CA ILE A 109 30.81 9.06 -10.92
C ILE A 109 29.37 9.57 -10.78
N THR A 110 28.98 10.52 -11.62
CA THR A 110 27.62 11.07 -11.65
C THR A 110 26.60 9.98 -11.97
N LEU A 111 26.91 9.08 -12.91
CA LEU A 111 26.05 7.95 -13.28
C LEU A 111 25.82 7.03 -12.09
N LEU A 112 26.86 6.69 -11.33
CA LEU A 112 26.73 5.84 -10.15
C LEU A 112 25.87 6.49 -9.06
N ILE A 113 26.06 7.78 -8.80
CA ILE A 113 25.24 8.54 -7.84
C ILE A 113 23.78 8.55 -8.32
N LEU A 114 23.56 8.80 -9.60
CA LEU A 114 22.22 8.88 -10.18
C LEU A 114 21.49 7.53 -10.11
N LEU A 115 22.18 6.40 -10.34
CA LEU A 115 21.62 5.06 -10.13
C LEU A 115 21.12 4.86 -8.69
N VAL A 116 21.90 5.30 -7.69
CA VAL A 116 21.51 5.22 -6.27
C VAL A 116 20.33 6.13 -5.97
N VAL A 117 20.29 7.35 -6.53
CA VAL A 117 19.17 8.29 -6.36
C VAL A 117 17.88 7.73 -6.98
N ILE A 118 17.94 7.18 -8.20
CA ILE A 118 16.80 6.51 -8.84
C ILE A 118 16.29 5.37 -7.95
N ALA A 119 17.20 4.54 -7.42
CA ALA A 119 16.82 3.45 -6.52
C ALA A 119 16.08 3.97 -5.28
N ALA A 120 16.62 4.99 -4.62
CA ALA A 120 16.03 5.57 -3.43
C ALA A 120 14.63 6.14 -3.69
N LEU A 121 14.44 6.86 -4.80
CA LEU A 121 13.15 7.41 -5.20
C LEU A 121 12.14 6.30 -5.53
N ALA A 122 12.55 5.30 -6.33
CA ALA A 122 11.71 4.17 -6.71
C ALA A 122 11.26 3.33 -5.51
N ILE A 123 12.19 3.03 -4.60
CA ILE A 123 11.93 2.28 -3.36
C ILE A 123 11.00 3.07 -2.44
N THR A 124 11.28 4.36 -2.21
CA THR A 124 10.46 5.20 -1.32
C THR A 124 9.04 5.33 -1.86
N GLY A 125 8.89 5.57 -3.17
CA GLY A 125 7.58 5.57 -3.82
C GLY A 125 6.84 4.25 -3.64
N SER A 126 7.53 3.11 -3.80
CA SER A 126 6.95 1.78 -3.61
C SER A 126 6.50 1.51 -2.16
N VAL A 127 7.29 1.94 -1.18
CA VAL A 127 6.91 1.82 0.24
C VAL A 127 5.66 2.65 0.55
N LEU A 128 5.58 3.88 0.04
CA LEU A 128 4.40 4.74 0.22
C LEU A 128 3.17 4.16 -0.50
N TRP A 129 3.35 3.61 -1.70
CA TRP A 129 2.29 2.95 -2.44
C TRP A 129 1.72 1.74 -1.68
N LYS A 130 2.57 0.90 -1.10
CA LYS A 130 2.14 -0.22 -0.24
C LYS A 130 1.39 0.25 1.02
N LYS A 131 1.84 1.35 1.63
CA LYS A 131 1.10 1.97 2.74
C LYS A 131 -0.28 2.43 2.30
N ALA A 132 -0.39 3.06 1.13
CA ALA A 132 -1.69 3.45 0.57
C ALA A 132 -2.61 2.25 0.33
N ASN A 133 -2.06 1.14 -0.18
CA ASN A 133 -2.83 -0.07 -0.45
C ASN A 133 -3.40 -0.72 0.81
N ARG A 134 -2.70 -0.63 1.95
CA ARG A 134 -3.21 -1.13 3.23
C ARG A 134 -4.36 -0.31 3.77
N LEU A 135 -4.36 0.99 3.49
CA LEU A 135 -5.40 1.93 3.91
C LEU A 135 -6.62 1.89 2.99
N ASP A 136 -6.43 1.65 1.69
CA ASP A 136 -7.50 1.61 0.68
C ASP A 136 -7.21 0.50 -0.35
N PRO A 137 -7.42 -0.77 -0.01
CA PRO A 137 -7.13 -1.90 -0.89
C PRO A 137 -8.11 -2.02 -2.06
N ALA A 138 -7.66 -2.64 -3.14
CA ALA A 138 -8.56 -3.12 -4.19
C ALA A 138 -9.34 -4.36 -3.74
N ARG A 139 -10.47 -4.59 -4.39
CA ARG A 139 -11.18 -5.88 -4.32
C ARG A 139 -10.39 -6.93 -5.08
N ARG A 140 -10.31 -8.16 -4.57
CA ARG A 140 -9.71 -9.31 -5.27
C ARG A 140 -10.49 -9.66 -6.53
N SER A 141 -11.81 -9.46 -6.51
CA SER A 141 -12.66 -9.68 -7.69
C SER A 141 -12.31 -8.75 -8.86
N GLU A 142 -11.77 -7.57 -8.58
CA GLU A 142 -11.25 -6.63 -9.59
C GLU A 142 -9.81 -6.99 -9.99
N THR A 143 -9.62 -8.15 -10.62
CA THR A 143 -8.31 -8.76 -10.89
C THR A 143 -7.26 -7.80 -11.47
N VAL A 144 -7.62 -7.00 -12.47
CA VAL A 144 -6.69 -6.03 -13.11
C VAL A 144 -6.28 -4.94 -12.13
N ARG A 145 -7.23 -4.32 -11.43
CA ARG A 145 -6.95 -3.26 -10.47
C ARG A 145 -6.15 -3.81 -9.29
N PHE A 146 -6.52 -4.99 -8.80
CA PHE A 146 -5.78 -5.71 -7.76
C PHE A 146 -4.34 -6.02 -8.18
N PHE A 147 -4.14 -6.52 -9.39
CA PHE A 147 -2.80 -6.80 -9.92
C PHE A 147 -1.96 -5.53 -10.02
N VAL A 148 -2.46 -4.50 -10.73
CA VAL A 148 -1.74 -3.24 -10.94
C VAL A 148 -1.43 -2.61 -9.59
N GLN A 149 -2.42 -2.48 -8.71
CA GLN A 149 -2.23 -1.84 -7.41
C GLN A 149 -1.14 -2.52 -6.58
N ASN A 150 -1.02 -3.86 -6.62
CA ASN A 150 -0.07 -4.60 -5.79
C ASN A 150 1.30 -4.86 -6.45
N GLN A 151 1.41 -4.73 -7.77
CA GLN A 151 2.64 -4.97 -8.52
C GLN A 151 3.26 -3.69 -9.14
N LEU A 152 2.57 -2.55 -9.06
CA LEU A 152 3.01 -1.31 -9.71
C LEU A 152 4.41 -0.88 -9.27
N GLY A 153 4.76 -1.01 -7.99
CA GLY A 153 6.10 -0.65 -7.51
C GLY A 153 7.21 -1.42 -8.21
N ALA A 154 7.03 -2.72 -8.43
CA ALA A 154 7.98 -3.56 -9.16
C ALA A 154 8.04 -3.22 -10.65
N ILE A 155 6.87 -2.96 -11.27
CA ILE A 155 6.80 -2.55 -12.68
C ILE A 155 7.57 -1.24 -12.89
N ILE A 156 7.34 -0.24 -12.03
CA ILE A 156 8.02 1.04 -12.11
C ILE A 156 9.52 0.91 -11.88
N ALA A 157 9.95 0.03 -10.96
CA ALA A 157 11.37 -0.25 -10.79
C ALA A 157 12.02 -0.79 -12.08
N ILE A 158 11.34 -1.69 -12.80
CA ILE A 158 11.83 -2.18 -14.10
C ILE A 158 11.90 -1.04 -15.12
N VAL A 159 10.85 -0.22 -15.21
CA VAL A 159 10.80 0.92 -16.13
C VAL A 159 11.94 1.90 -15.87
N ALA A 160 12.25 2.20 -14.61
CA ALA A 160 13.26 3.19 -14.22
C ALA A 160 14.73 2.73 -14.38
N PHE A 161 14.96 1.42 -14.55
CA PHE A 161 16.32 0.86 -14.59
C PHE A 161 16.65 0.15 -15.90
N LEU A 162 15.70 -0.59 -16.48
CA LEU A 162 16.00 -1.49 -17.59
C LEU A 162 16.54 -0.74 -18.83
N PRO A 163 15.91 0.36 -19.31
CA PRO A 163 16.43 1.11 -20.45
C PRO A 163 17.83 1.67 -20.18
N LEU A 164 18.05 2.28 -19.01
CA LEU A 164 19.35 2.82 -18.64
C LEU A 164 20.44 1.74 -18.57
N ILE A 165 20.17 0.59 -17.95
CA ILE A 165 21.11 -0.54 -17.86
C ILE A 165 21.51 -1.04 -19.25
N ILE A 166 20.52 -1.21 -20.15
CA ILE A 166 20.78 -1.63 -21.52
C ILE A 166 21.72 -0.62 -22.21
N LEU A 167 21.44 0.68 -22.07
CA LEU A 167 22.25 1.72 -22.71
C LEU A 167 23.65 1.87 -22.11
N ILE A 168 23.85 1.53 -20.83
CA ILE A 168 25.19 1.45 -20.22
C ILE A 168 26.04 0.40 -20.96
N PHE A 169 25.50 -0.80 -21.19
CA PHE A 169 26.24 -1.85 -21.90
C PHE A 169 26.48 -1.53 -23.38
N LEU A 170 25.54 -0.85 -24.02
CA LEU A 170 25.64 -0.42 -25.43
C LEU A 170 26.49 0.84 -25.65
N ASN A 171 26.89 1.56 -24.60
CA ASN A 171 27.64 2.81 -24.73
C ASN A 171 29.04 2.56 -25.32
N LYS A 172 29.34 3.08 -26.51
CA LYS A 172 30.62 2.82 -27.18
C LYS A 172 31.82 3.56 -26.55
N ASP A 173 31.59 4.66 -25.85
CA ASP A 173 32.63 5.53 -25.32
C ASP A 173 33.06 5.11 -23.89
N MET A 174 32.32 4.19 -23.25
CA MET A 174 32.72 3.59 -21.97
C MET A 174 33.71 2.44 -22.12
N SER A 175 34.71 2.40 -21.24
CA SER A 175 35.62 1.25 -21.10
C SER A 175 34.89 0.00 -20.60
N LYS A 176 35.48 -1.19 -20.81
CA LYS A 176 34.93 -2.47 -20.28
C LYS A 176 34.72 -2.42 -18.77
N GLY A 177 35.67 -1.86 -18.01
CA GLY A 177 35.58 -1.74 -16.55
C GLY A 177 34.43 -0.84 -16.08
N GLN A 178 34.19 0.28 -16.77
CA GLN A 178 33.06 1.19 -16.48
C GLN A 178 31.72 0.49 -16.73
N LYS A 179 31.57 -0.18 -17.89
CA LYS A 179 30.34 -0.92 -18.23
C LYS A 179 30.04 -2.02 -17.22
N THR A 180 31.06 -2.83 -16.89
CA THR A 180 30.91 -3.91 -15.91
C THR A 180 30.50 -3.36 -14.55
N THR A 181 31.18 -2.31 -14.07
CA THR A 181 30.88 -1.72 -12.76
C THR A 181 29.48 -1.10 -12.71
N ALA A 182 29.16 -0.17 -13.61
CA ALA A 182 27.86 0.50 -13.62
C ALA A 182 26.70 -0.47 -13.94
N GLY A 183 26.93 -1.45 -14.82
CA GLY A 183 25.96 -2.49 -15.13
C GLY A 183 25.63 -3.37 -13.92
N ILE A 184 26.65 -3.83 -13.16
CA ILE A 184 26.42 -4.62 -11.94
C ILE A 184 25.69 -3.79 -10.88
N VAL A 185 26.14 -2.55 -10.63
CA VAL A 185 25.48 -1.66 -9.66
C VAL A 185 24.03 -1.43 -10.05
N GLY A 186 23.76 -1.12 -11.32
CA GLY A 186 22.41 -0.93 -11.85
C GLY A 186 21.53 -2.18 -11.67
N ILE A 187 22.02 -3.37 -12.02
CA ILE A 187 21.27 -4.62 -11.88
C ILE A 187 20.93 -4.92 -10.41
N VAL A 188 21.90 -4.78 -9.51
CA VAL A 188 21.68 -5.03 -8.07
C VAL A 188 20.63 -4.08 -7.50
N LEU A 189 20.73 -2.78 -7.85
CA LEU A 189 19.76 -1.78 -7.42
C LEU A 189 18.37 -2.02 -8.01
N ALA A 190 18.28 -2.41 -9.29
CA ALA A 190 17.03 -2.73 -9.95
C ALA A 190 16.34 -3.93 -9.31
N LEU A 191 17.09 -5.00 -9.02
CA LEU A 191 16.57 -6.19 -8.33
C LEU A 191 16.10 -5.86 -6.92
N LEU A 192 16.89 -5.08 -6.16
CA LEU A 192 16.51 -4.63 -4.82
C LEU A 192 15.20 -3.81 -4.87
N ALA A 193 15.13 -2.83 -5.77
CA ALA A 193 13.96 -1.98 -5.93
C ALA A 193 12.72 -2.79 -6.36
N ALA A 194 12.88 -3.73 -7.29
CA ALA A 194 11.80 -4.60 -7.74
C ALA A 194 11.27 -5.49 -6.61
N VAL A 195 12.16 -6.16 -5.85
CA VAL A 195 11.76 -7.03 -4.73
C VAL A 195 11.03 -6.25 -3.64
N ILE A 196 11.50 -5.05 -3.30
CA ILE A 196 10.80 -4.18 -2.34
C ILE A 196 9.46 -3.69 -2.90
N GLY A 197 9.40 -3.45 -4.21
CA GLY A 197 8.23 -3.01 -4.95
C GLY A 197 7.09 -4.02 -5.02
N VAL A 198 7.38 -5.32 -4.88
CA VAL A 198 6.36 -6.38 -4.82
C VAL A 198 5.65 -6.36 -3.47
N ASP A 199 4.32 -6.44 -3.48
CA ASP A 199 3.55 -6.80 -2.28
C ASP A 199 3.23 -8.30 -2.27
N PHE A 200 3.97 -9.05 -1.46
CA PHE A 200 3.80 -10.51 -1.32
C PHE A 200 2.61 -10.89 -0.45
N ASN A 201 2.08 -9.96 0.35
CA ASN A 201 0.89 -10.17 1.14
C ASN A 201 -0.09 -9.01 0.90
N PRO A 202 -0.68 -8.95 -0.31
CA PRO A 202 -1.49 -7.82 -0.72
C PRO A 202 -2.80 -7.76 0.09
N PRO A 203 -3.13 -6.60 0.69
CA PRO A 203 -4.41 -6.41 1.36
C PRO A 203 -5.55 -6.42 0.34
N SER A 204 -6.73 -6.88 0.74
CA SER A 204 -7.94 -6.83 -0.08
C SER A 204 -9.16 -6.48 0.76
N VAL A 205 -10.21 -5.99 0.11
CA VAL A 205 -11.49 -5.72 0.77
C VAL A 205 -12.07 -6.99 1.39
N GLU A 206 -11.95 -8.12 0.71
CA GLU A 206 -12.45 -9.42 1.16
C GLU A 206 -11.73 -9.89 2.43
N LYS A 207 -10.40 -9.71 2.51
CA LYS A 207 -9.61 -10.00 3.72
C LYS A 207 -10.11 -9.19 4.92
N TYR A 208 -10.28 -7.88 4.74
CA TYR A 208 -10.76 -7.02 5.83
C TYR A 208 -12.23 -7.23 6.16
N THR A 209 -13.04 -7.61 5.16
CA THR A 209 -14.45 -7.99 5.38
C THR A 209 -14.52 -9.27 6.21
N ALA A 210 -13.70 -10.28 5.93
CA ALA A 210 -13.65 -11.50 6.73
C ALA A 210 -13.23 -11.23 8.18
N ASP A 211 -12.21 -10.41 8.40
CA ASP A 211 -11.79 -10.02 9.75
C ASP A 211 -12.92 -9.25 10.48
N GLN A 212 -13.56 -8.28 9.80
CA GLN A 212 -14.68 -7.51 10.36
C GLN A 212 -15.89 -8.40 10.68
N SER A 213 -16.25 -9.32 9.79
CA SER A 213 -17.32 -10.28 10.00
C SER A 213 -17.01 -11.22 11.16
N ALA A 214 -15.76 -11.67 11.33
CA ALA A 214 -15.37 -12.48 12.48
C ALA A 214 -15.53 -11.69 13.79
N VAL A 215 -15.06 -10.45 13.84
CA VAL A 215 -15.22 -9.57 15.01
C VAL A 215 -16.69 -9.39 15.39
N ILE A 216 -17.55 -9.02 14.43
CA ILE A 216 -18.98 -8.81 14.67
C ILE A 216 -19.65 -10.10 15.17
N GLN A 217 -19.32 -11.25 14.58
CA GLN A 217 -19.91 -12.53 15.00
C GLN A 217 -19.42 -12.98 16.39
N LEU A 218 -18.20 -12.63 16.79
CA LEU A 218 -17.61 -13.00 18.08
C LEU A 218 -17.97 -12.04 19.22
N LEU A 219 -18.20 -10.76 18.93
CA LEU A 219 -18.39 -9.72 19.94
C LEU A 219 -19.76 -9.03 19.88
N GLY A 220 -20.56 -9.32 18.86
CA GLY A 220 -21.84 -8.64 18.60
C GLY A 220 -21.71 -7.23 18.00
N ALA A 221 -20.49 -6.67 17.95
CA ALA A 221 -20.22 -5.35 17.39
C ALA A 221 -18.83 -5.31 16.73
N ASP A 222 -18.63 -4.37 15.80
CA ASP A 222 -17.31 -4.08 15.18
C ASP A 222 -16.47 -3.22 16.13
N GLU A 223 -16.02 -3.83 17.24
CA GLU A 223 -15.19 -3.20 18.25
C GLU A 223 -13.96 -4.07 18.55
N VAL A 224 -12.78 -3.52 18.34
CA VAL A 224 -11.50 -4.20 18.56
C VAL A 224 -10.55 -3.31 19.34
N VAL A 225 -9.54 -3.93 19.92
CA VAL A 225 -8.53 -3.25 20.72
C VAL A 225 -7.16 -3.42 20.08
N TRP A 226 -6.35 -2.36 20.10
CA TRP A 226 -4.97 -2.41 19.65
C TRP A 226 -4.07 -1.49 20.45
N VAL A 227 -2.77 -1.70 20.30
CA VAL A 227 -1.71 -0.88 20.91
C VAL A 227 -0.89 -0.19 19.84
N ASP A 228 -0.42 1.02 20.11
CA ASP A 228 0.55 1.70 19.26
C ASP A 228 1.83 0.84 19.14
N GLY A 229 2.33 0.66 17.90
CA GLY A 229 3.45 -0.24 17.57
C GLY A 229 3.09 -1.71 17.28
N GLY A 230 1.90 -2.18 17.66
CA GLY A 230 1.42 -3.53 17.31
C GLY A 230 1.07 -3.70 15.82
N ALA A 231 1.06 -4.94 15.30
CA ALA A 231 0.72 -5.25 13.91
C ALA A 231 -0.70 -5.81 13.70
N VAL A 232 -1.36 -6.22 14.79
CA VAL A 232 -2.68 -6.86 14.80
C VAL A 232 -3.61 -6.12 15.76
N TYR A 233 -4.90 -6.35 15.59
CA TYR A 233 -5.92 -5.96 16.58
C TYR A 233 -6.51 -7.21 17.23
N HIS A 234 -7.06 -7.01 18.42
CA HIS A 234 -7.43 -8.03 19.38
C HIS A 234 -8.91 -7.92 19.73
N VAL A 235 -9.50 -9.03 20.17
CA VAL A 235 -10.93 -9.10 20.52
C VAL A 235 -11.20 -8.61 21.94
N CYS A 236 -10.16 -8.46 22.77
CA CYS A 236 -10.29 -7.88 24.10
C CYS A 236 -8.99 -7.24 24.58
N ASP A 237 -9.06 -6.46 25.65
CA ASP A 237 -7.96 -5.62 26.12
C ASP A 237 -7.14 -6.24 27.28
N GLU A 238 -7.56 -7.39 27.81
CA GLU A 238 -6.97 -8.03 28.99
C GLU A 238 -5.85 -9.02 28.64
N VAL A 239 -5.40 -9.03 27.39
CA VAL A 239 -4.39 -9.97 26.88
C VAL A 239 -2.97 -9.43 27.10
N SER A 240 -2.03 -10.34 27.37
CA SER A 240 -0.63 -9.97 27.67
C SER A 240 0.03 -9.15 26.57
N ASP A 241 -0.35 -9.41 25.30
CA ASP A 241 0.18 -8.72 24.12
C ASP A 241 -0.21 -7.23 24.07
N ILE A 242 -1.22 -6.81 24.84
CA ILE A 242 -1.69 -5.41 24.96
C ILE A 242 -1.19 -4.74 26.25
N GLN A 243 -0.94 -5.51 27.32
CA GLN A 243 -0.69 -4.96 28.65
C GLN A 243 0.73 -4.43 28.88
N THR A 244 1.69 -4.70 27.98
CA THR A 244 3.12 -4.51 28.26
C THR A 244 3.76 -3.19 27.81
N GLY A 245 3.03 -2.15 27.37
CA GLY A 245 3.69 -0.82 27.30
C GLY A 245 3.18 0.29 26.38
N SER A 246 2.02 0.19 25.73
CA SER A 246 1.49 1.31 24.91
C SER A 246 0.08 1.71 25.35
N GLU A 247 -0.33 2.93 24.98
CA GLU A 247 -1.71 3.38 25.13
C GLU A 247 -2.64 2.43 24.35
N LYS A 248 -3.64 1.88 25.05
CA LYS A 248 -4.67 1.05 24.43
C LYS A 248 -5.62 1.94 23.63
N ARG A 249 -5.99 1.48 22.45
CA ARG A 249 -6.98 2.13 21.58
C ARG A 249 -8.08 1.13 21.29
N THR A 250 -9.32 1.62 21.37
CA THR A 250 -10.53 0.86 21.05
C THR A 250 -11.25 1.56 19.92
N GLY A 251 -11.84 0.79 19.02
CA GLY A 251 -12.61 1.30 17.89
C GLY A 251 -12.91 0.20 16.87
N THR A 252 -13.32 0.58 15.68
CA THR A 252 -13.68 -0.38 14.63
C THR A 252 -12.46 -1.03 13.98
N THR A 253 -12.67 -2.17 13.33
CA THR A 253 -11.66 -2.81 12.47
C THR A 253 -11.08 -1.83 11.43
N ALA A 254 -11.91 -0.95 10.86
CA ALA A 254 -11.44 0.09 9.93
C ALA A 254 -10.53 1.12 10.59
N GLN A 255 -10.80 1.52 11.84
CA GLN A 255 -9.94 2.42 12.62
C GLN A 255 -8.63 1.73 13.03
N ALA A 256 -8.67 0.44 13.35
CA ALA A 256 -7.47 -0.34 13.61
C ALA A 256 -6.58 -0.42 12.35
N VAL A 257 -7.16 -0.66 11.18
CA VAL A 257 -6.44 -0.64 9.90
C VAL A 257 -5.83 0.73 9.62
N GLU A 258 -6.58 1.80 9.89
CA GLU A 258 -6.06 3.17 9.78
C GLU A 258 -4.85 3.40 10.71
N ALA A 259 -4.88 2.85 11.93
CA ALA A 259 -3.79 2.87 12.89
C ALA A 259 -2.61 1.93 12.52
N GLY A 260 -2.63 1.35 11.31
CA GLY A 260 -1.56 0.53 10.77
C GLY A 260 -1.62 -0.94 11.17
N LYS A 261 -2.73 -1.40 11.76
CA LYS A 261 -2.95 -2.83 12.01
C LYS A 261 -3.36 -3.53 10.72
N SER A 262 -2.93 -4.77 10.57
CA SER A 262 -3.04 -5.47 9.29
C SER A 262 -4.10 -6.56 9.25
N ARG A 263 -4.55 -7.03 10.40
CA ARG A 263 -5.46 -8.18 10.54
C ARG A 263 -5.91 -8.39 11.99
N LEU A 264 -6.95 -9.20 12.14
CA LEU A 264 -7.36 -9.81 13.41
C LEU A 264 -6.30 -10.82 13.88
N THR A 265 -6.05 -10.86 15.18
CA THR A 265 -5.27 -11.92 15.84
C THR A 265 -5.84 -13.31 15.53
N LEU A 266 -4.95 -14.28 15.27
CA LEU A 266 -5.38 -15.67 15.13
C LEU A 266 -5.61 -16.34 16.48
N LYS A 267 -5.18 -15.71 17.58
CA LYS A 267 -5.34 -16.25 18.93
C LYS A 267 -6.68 -15.87 19.58
N PHE A 268 -7.66 -15.39 18.80
CA PHE A 268 -8.90 -14.81 19.32
C PHE A 268 -9.59 -15.73 20.35
N ALA A 269 -9.60 -17.06 20.14
CA ALA A 269 -10.20 -18.00 21.09
C ALA A 269 -9.51 -17.99 22.47
N SER A 270 -8.19 -17.83 22.51
CA SER A 270 -7.45 -17.68 23.77
C SER A 270 -7.72 -16.34 24.43
N GLU A 271 -7.90 -15.29 23.63
CA GLU A 271 -8.21 -13.95 24.10
C GLU A 271 -9.62 -13.90 24.71
N LEU A 272 -10.62 -14.45 24.01
CA LEU A 272 -12.00 -14.58 24.52
C LEU A 272 -12.03 -15.29 25.88
N ARG A 273 -11.35 -16.43 26.03
CA ARG A 273 -11.24 -17.14 27.32
C ARG A 273 -10.61 -16.30 28.42
N THR A 274 -9.57 -15.54 28.08
CA THR A 274 -8.86 -14.68 29.05
C THR A 274 -9.79 -13.60 29.58
N CYS A 275 -10.64 -13.07 28.71
CA CYS A 275 -11.56 -11.99 28.98
C CYS A 275 -12.96 -12.45 29.45
N GLY A 276 -13.10 -13.75 29.76
CA GLY A 276 -14.37 -14.32 30.23
C GLY A 276 -15.51 -14.28 29.20
N LEU A 277 -15.19 -14.11 27.91
CA LEU A 277 -16.15 -14.10 26.82
C LEU A 277 -16.42 -15.52 26.32
N ALA A 278 -17.63 -15.74 25.79
CA ALA A 278 -17.99 -17.00 25.17
C ALA A 278 -17.01 -17.35 24.04
N VAL A 279 -16.66 -18.64 23.93
CA VAL A 279 -15.78 -19.13 22.87
C VAL A 279 -16.56 -20.13 22.03
N PRO A 280 -16.58 -19.96 20.70
CA PRO A 280 -17.35 -20.86 19.86
C PRO A 280 -16.71 -22.25 19.81
N GLU A 281 -17.53 -23.29 19.70
CA GLU A 281 -17.11 -24.69 19.66
C GLU A 281 -16.23 -24.97 18.43
N ASN A 282 -16.50 -24.30 17.31
CA ASN A 282 -15.74 -24.39 16.07
C ASN A 282 -14.63 -23.31 15.95
N ALA A 283 -14.12 -22.80 17.07
CA ALA A 283 -13.07 -21.77 17.07
C ALA A 283 -11.82 -22.14 16.24
N GLU A 284 -11.41 -23.41 16.25
CA GLU A 284 -10.26 -23.87 15.46
C GLU A 284 -10.52 -23.78 13.94
N GLU A 285 -11.75 -24.07 13.51
CA GLU A 285 -12.18 -23.98 12.11
C GLU A 285 -12.19 -22.52 11.63
N ILE A 286 -12.71 -21.62 12.47
CA ILE A 286 -12.70 -20.16 12.22
C ILE A 286 -11.25 -19.65 12.13
N GLU A 287 -10.38 -20.08 13.04
CA GLU A 287 -8.97 -19.68 13.02
C GLU A 287 -8.27 -20.12 11.73
N GLU A 288 -8.47 -21.36 11.29
CA GLU A 288 -7.87 -21.87 10.07
C GLU A 288 -8.42 -21.17 8.82
N ALA A 289 -9.73 -20.91 8.78
CA ALA A 289 -10.35 -20.14 7.71
C ALA A 289 -9.79 -18.71 7.66
N LEU A 290 -9.70 -18.03 8.80
CA LEU A 290 -9.09 -16.70 8.90
C LEU A 290 -7.63 -16.72 8.47
N ARG A 291 -6.84 -17.72 8.89
CA ARG A 291 -5.43 -17.86 8.48
C ARG A 291 -5.30 -18.00 6.97
N SER A 292 -6.15 -18.82 6.35
CA SER A 292 -6.19 -19.04 4.90
C SER A 292 -6.60 -17.76 4.15
N ILE A 293 -7.69 -17.11 4.55
CA ILE A 293 -8.16 -15.84 3.97
C ILE A 293 -7.10 -14.74 4.15
N GLN A 294 -6.52 -14.66 5.34
CA GLN A 294 -5.46 -13.70 5.64
C GLN A 294 -4.17 -13.96 4.85
N GLY A 295 -3.92 -15.22 4.47
CA GLY A 295 -2.87 -15.65 3.55
C GLY A 295 -3.21 -15.46 2.06
N GLY A 296 -4.43 -15.03 1.75
CA GLY A 296 -4.85 -14.67 0.41
C GLY A 296 -5.58 -15.77 -0.36
N ALA A 297 -6.13 -16.77 0.31
CA ALA A 297 -7.05 -17.71 -0.31
C ALA A 297 -8.34 -17.00 -0.76
N THR A 298 -8.85 -17.38 -1.93
CA THR A 298 -10.07 -16.81 -2.53
C THR A 298 -11.28 -17.72 -2.38
N ASP A 299 -11.05 -19.00 -2.12
CA ASP A 299 -12.09 -20.04 -2.15
C ASP A 299 -12.43 -20.54 -0.72
N THR A 300 -11.85 -19.90 0.30
CA THR A 300 -12.14 -20.19 1.70
C THR A 300 -13.24 -19.26 2.19
N LEU A 301 -14.34 -19.86 2.67
CA LEU A 301 -15.42 -19.14 3.35
C LEU A 301 -15.13 -19.11 4.85
N LEU A 302 -15.50 -17.99 5.50
CA LEU A 302 -15.46 -17.88 6.95
C LEU A 302 -16.65 -18.66 7.53
N PRO A 303 -16.44 -19.72 8.34
CA PRO A 303 -17.53 -20.43 8.99
C PRO A 303 -18.17 -19.54 10.06
N ALA A 304 -19.49 -19.69 10.23
CA ALA A 304 -20.21 -19.02 11.30
C ALA A 304 -19.84 -19.63 12.67
N PRO A 305 -19.74 -18.85 13.76
CA PRO A 305 -19.52 -19.39 15.09
C PRO A 305 -20.67 -20.29 15.55
N VAL A 306 -20.30 -21.45 16.08
CA VAL A 306 -21.20 -22.40 16.75
C VAL A 306 -21.06 -22.19 18.25
N TRP A 307 -22.15 -21.84 18.91
CA TRP A 307 -22.19 -21.57 20.35
C TRP A 307 -22.87 -22.72 21.09
N ALA A 308 -22.45 -22.97 22.33
CA ALA A 308 -23.23 -23.79 23.24
C ALA A 308 -24.56 -23.07 23.57
N ASP A 309 -25.61 -23.85 23.89
CA ASP A 309 -26.96 -23.33 24.11
C ASP A 309 -26.99 -22.13 25.09
N GLY A 310 -27.34 -20.94 24.58
CA GLY A 310 -27.50 -19.71 25.38
C GLY A 310 -26.25 -18.83 25.53
N ASP A 311 -25.10 -19.21 24.97
CA ASP A 311 -23.82 -18.49 25.14
C ASP A 311 -23.47 -17.55 23.97
N ALA A 312 -24.38 -17.33 23.01
CA ALA A 312 -24.11 -16.45 21.88
C ALA A 312 -24.01 -14.98 22.33
N PRO A 313 -23.01 -14.19 21.86
CA PRO A 313 -22.91 -12.75 22.12
C PRO A 313 -24.10 -11.94 21.60
N ILE A 314 -24.92 -12.56 20.74
CA ILE A 314 -26.04 -11.93 20.04
C ILE A 314 -27.33 -12.58 20.55
N GLU A 315 -28.01 -11.92 21.49
CA GLU A 315 -29.45 -12.11 21.64
C GLU A 315 -30.15 -11.26 20.58
N VAL A 316 -30.54 -11.88 19.46
CA VAL A 316 -31.46 -11.23 18.53
C VAL A 316 -32.84 -11.27 19.18
N GLU A 317 -33.23 -10.21 19.89
CA GLU A 317 -34.64 -9.99 20.24
C GLU A 317 -35.42 -9.92 18.92
N ASP A 318 -36.25 -10.95 18.70
CA ASP A 318 -37.21 -11.10 17.61
C ASP A 318 -36.63 -11.34 16.19
N ALA A 319 -36.12 -12.54 15.95
CA ALA A 319 -36.35 -13.17 14.65
C ALA A 319 -37.82 -13.64 14.61
N PRO A 320 -38.68 -13.11 13.71
CA PRO A 320 -40.01 -13.67 13.54
C PRO A 320 -39.87 -15.14 13.12
N ALA A 321 -40.46 -16.02 13.92
CA ALA A 321 -40.58 -17.42 13.57
C ALA A 321 -41.43 -17.56 12.30
N GLU A 322 -40.83 -18.20 11.30
CA GLU A 322 -41.41 -18.69 10.03
C GLU A 322 -41.78 -17.66 8.94
#